data_AF-A0A915DFL6-F1
#
_entry.id   AF-A0A915DFL6-F1
#
_cell.length_a   1.000
_cell.length_b   1.000
_cell.length_c   1.000
_cell.angle_alpha   90.00
_cell.angle_beta   90.00
_cell.angle_gamma   90.00
#
_symmetry.space_group_name_H-M   'P 1'
#
loop_
_entity.id
_entity.type
_entity.pdbx_description
1 polymer ?
#
loop_
_entity_poly.entity_id
_entity_poly.type
_entity_poly.pdbx_seq_one_letter_code
_entity_poly.pdbx_strand_id
1 'polypeptide(L)'
;MNSFRGLEWKLESESKSFKLCTEFDVTLILRTEPFLLCAFCSGSGFYYVEIPRYTAMFEPDFCGPRHNSLSVHDPEIAAQLFRQQPGAVKIFLGIQKLEDQWRWLDETPLDYTNWESEEHEESVPDNCCAYINGNGNQWQSFNCSEYISGPVSQACYIKTN
;
A
#
# COMPACT_ATOMS: atom_id res chain seq x y z
N MET A 1 -16.48 36.79 -11.32
CA MET A 1 -16.62 36.56 -9.87
C MET A 1 -17.20 35.16 -9.74
N ASN A 2 -16.45 34.11 -9.41
CA ASN A 2 -15.59 33.95 -8.24
C ASN A 2 -14.13 33.66 -8.57
N SER A 3 -13.27 34.21 -7.72
CA SER A 3 -11.82 34.09 -7.72
C SER A 3 -11.44 33.33 -6.47
N PHE A 4 -10.67 32.26 -6.63
CA PHE A 4 -9.65 31.84 -5.69
C PHE A 4 -8.40 31.58 -6.52
N ARG A 5 -7.28 32.13 -6.05
CA ARG A 5 -6.10 32.46 -6.85
C ARG A 5 -5.44 31.22 -7.45
N GLY A 6 -5.43 31.18 -8.79
CA GLY A 6 -4.23 31.02 -9.61
C GLY A 6 -3.53 29.67 -9.58
N LEU A 7 -4.03 28.71 -10.35
CA LEU A 7 -3.23 27.65 -10.99
C LEU A 7 -3.96 27.19 -12.28
N GLU A 8 -3.63 27.80 -13.42
CA GLU A 8 -3.96 27.25 -14.74
C GLU A 8 -2.88 26.23 -15.12
N TRP A 9 -3.25 25.01 -15.53
CA TRP A 9 -2.29 23.99 -15.95
C TRP A 9 -2.52 23.58 -17.41
N LYS A 10 -1.42 23.43 -18.14
CA LYS A 10 -1.38 23.04 -19.56
C LYS A 10 -0.95 21.57 -19.67
N LEU A 11 -1.69 20.78 -20.44
CA LEU A 11 -1.28 19.43 -20.83
C LEU A 11 -0.09 19.52 -21.80
N GLU A 12 1.07 19.01 -21.39
CA GLU A 12 2.15 18.67 -22.33
C GLU A 12 2.15 17.16 -22.59
N SER A 13 2.21 16.82 -23.87
CA SER A 13 1.74 15.55 -24.41
C SER A 13 2.72 14.38 -24.29
N GLU A 14 3.88 14.49 -23.63
CA GLU A 14 4.92 13.44 -23.77
C GLU A 14 5.63 13.00 -22.48
N SER A 15 5.20 13.41 -21.29
CA SER A 15 5.64 12.81 -20.02
C SER A 15 4.62 13.10 -18.91
N LYS A 16 3.64 12.22 -18.73
CA LYS A 16 2.50 12.44 -17.82
C LYS A 16 2.76 11.93 -16.40
N SER A 17 3.54 12.64 -15.59
CA SER A 17 3.42 12.49 -14.13
C SER A 17 3.60 13.83 -13.42
N PHE A 18 2.64 14.17 -12.56
CA PHE A 18 2.65 15.35 -11.70
C PHE A 18 2.62 14.89 -10.25
N LYS A 19 3.40 15.54 -9.39
CA LYS A 19 3.41 15.29 -7.93
C LYS A 19 2.89 16.57 -7.26
N LEU A 20 1.67 16.55 -6.74
CA LEU A 20 1.15 17.57 -5.83
C LEU A 20 0.68 16.87 -4.56
N CYS A 21 1.32 17.20 -3.44
CA CYS A 21 0.89 16.83 -2.10
C CYS A 21 0.44 18.15 -1.45
N THR A 22 -0.85 18.33 -1.24
CA THR A 22 -1.37 19.45 -0.44
C THR A 22 -1.93 18.90 0.85
N GLU A 23 -1.84 19.69 1.91
CA GLU A 23 -2.14 19.36 3.31
C GLU A 23 -3.56 18.82 3.59
N PHE A 24 -4.42 18.76 2.57
CA PHE A 24 -5.79 18.25 2.64
C PHE A 24 -6.15 17.52 1.33
N ASP A 25 -6.42 16.22 1.43
CA ASP A 25 -7.05 15.31 0.47
C ASP A 25 -6.74 15.52 -1.02
N VAL A 26 -5.75 14.78 -1.52
CA VAL A 26 -5.56 14.57 -2.97
C VAL A 26 -5.63 13.07 -3.27
N THR A 27 -6.76 12.64 -3.84
CA THR A 27 -6.91 11.36 -4.54
C THR A 27 -6.48 11.58 -5.99
N LEU A 28 -5.24 11.19 -6.33
CA LEU A 28 -4.79 11.22 -7.71
C LEU A 28 -5.03 9.83 -8.31
N ILE A 29 -6.08 9.68 -9.13
CA ILE A 29 -6.24 8.48 -9.97
C ILE A 29 -5.40 8.73 -11.22
N LEU A 30 -4.16 8.26 -11.21
CA LEU A 30 -3.34 8.26 -12.42
C LEU A 30 -3.80 7.11 -13.31
N ARG A 31 -4.55 7.45 -14.36
CA ARG A 31 -4.84 6.53 -15.46
C ARG A 31 -3.70 6.61 -16.46
N THR A 32 -2.71 5.73 -16.31
CA THR A 32 -1.73 5.46 -17.36
C THR A 32 -2.07 4.10 -17.92
N GLU A 33 -2.81 4.03 -19.04
CA GLU A 33 -3.07 2.75 -19.70
C GLU A 33 -1.77 1.93 -19.81
N PRO A 34 -1.73 0.67 -19.35
CA PRO A 34 -2.88 -0.18 -18.96
C PRO A 34 -3.25 -0.19 -17.45
N PHE A 35 -2.69 0.69 -16.61
CA PHE A 35 -2.79 0.65 -15.15
C PHE A 35 -3.64 1.79 -14.54
N LEU A 36 -4.55 1.43 -13.64
CA LEU A 36 -5.26 2.32 -12.73
C LEU A 36 -4.49 2.31 -11.42
N LEU A 37 -3.77 3.39 -11.13
CA LEU A 37 -3.07 3.59 -9.86
C LEU A 37 -3.93 4.49 -8.98
N CYS A 38 -4.47 3.93 -7.90
CA CYS A 38 -5.09 4.70 -6.84
C CYS A 38 -3.97 5.19 -5.93
N ALA A 39 -3.71 6.50 -5.92
CA ALA A 39 -2.72 7.10 -5.05
C ALA A 39 -3.35 8.11 -4.07
N PHE A 40 -2.87 8.14 -2.83
CA PHE A 40 -3.12 9.22 -1.89
C PHE A 40 -1.84 9.67 -1.21
N CYS A 41 -1.86 10.91 -0.71
CA CYS A 41 -0.76 11.49 0.04
C CYS A 41 -1.08 11.50 1.53
N SER A 42 -0.09 11.12 2.33
CA SER A 42 0.02 11.51 3.74
C SER A 42 1.13 12.56 3.84
N GLY A 43 1.16 13.39 4.88
CA GLY A 43 2.22 14.39 5.07
C GLY A 43 3.65 13.83 5.04
N SER A 44 3.82 12.51 5.14
CA SER A 44 5.09 11.78 5.07
C SER A 44 5.44 11.23 3.67
N GLY A 45 4.48 11.08 2.76
CA GLY A 45 4.72 10.51 1.44
C GLY A 45 3.46 10.07 0.70
N PHE A 46 3.64 9.37 -0.42
CA PHE A 46 2.55 8.90 -1.28
C PHE A 46 2.40 7.39 -1.19
N TYR A 47 1.17 6.94 -1.06
CA TYR A 47 0.82 5.53 -1.12
C TYR A 47 0.10 5.27 -2.44
N TYR A 48 0.36 4.13 -3.07
CA TYR A 48 -0.44 3.67 -4.19
C TYR A 48 -0.68 2.17 -4.14
N VAL A 49 -1.83 1.74 -4.65
CA VAL A 49 -2.18 0.32 -4.78
C VAL A 49 -2.32 -0.01 -6.26
N GLU A 50 -1.70 -1.13 -6.65
CA GLU A 50 -1.75 -1.66 -8.00
C GLU A 50 -3.06 -2.39 -8.28
N ILE A 51 -3.32 -2.67 -9.56
CA ILE A 51 -4.50 -3.43 -9.96
C ILE A 51 -4.43 -4.86 -9.35
N PRO A 52 -5.51 -5.34 -8.71
CA PRO A 52 -5.54 -6.68 -8.16
C PRO A 52 -5.37 -7.75 -9.23
N ARG A 53 -4.53 -8.74 -8.95
CA ARG A 53 -4.44 -10.00 -9.70
C ARG A 53 -5.36 -11.03 -9.07
N TYR A 54 -5.84 -11.98 -9.86
CA TYR A 54 -6.69 -13.07 -9.36
C TYR A 54 -5.91 -14.14 -8.56
N THR A 55 -4.59 -14.17 -8.74
CA THR A 55 -3.67 -14.97 -7.94
C THR A 55 -2.31 -14.27 -7.95
N ALA A 56 -1.66 -14.22 -6.79
CA ALA A 56 -0.34 -13.61 -6.62
C ALA A 56 0.41 -14.26 -5.46
N MET A 57 1.74 -14.29 -5.57
CA MET A 57 2.67 -14.61 -4.48
C MET A 57 3.27 -13.29 -3.96
N PHE A 58 3.79 -13.29 -2.74
CA PHE A 58 4.49 -12.13 -2.21
C PHE A 58 5.78 -11.86 -2.99
N GLU A 59 5.97 -10.61 -3.43
CA GLU A 59 7.19 -10.16 -4.10
C GLU A 59 7.79 -8.98 -3.32
N PRO A 60 8.92 -9.16 -2.60
CA PRO A 60 9.49 -8.12 -1.73
C PRO A 60 10.02 -6.90 -2.52
N ASP A 61 10.56 -7.13 -3.71
CA ASP A 61 11.15 -6.09 -4.58
C ASP A 61 10.15 -5.50 -5.59
N PHE A 62 8.85 -5.75 -5.41
CA PHE A 62 7.82 -5.39 -6.38
C PHE A 62 7.82 -3.89 -6.73
N CYS A 63 7.99 -3.03 -5.73
CA CYS A 63 7.98 -1.57 -5.90
C CYS A 63 9.25 -1.03 -6.59
N GLY A 64 10.24 -1.90 -6.82
CA GLY A 64 11.52 -1.57 -7.43
C GLY A 64 12.41 -0.71 -6.53
N PRO A 65 13.58 -0.27 -7.02
CA PRO A 65 14.63 0.33 -6.19
C PRO A 65 14.34 1.77 -5.74
N ARG A 66 13.23 2.37 -6.16
CA ARG A 66 12.92 3.79 -5.88
C ARG A 66 11.79 3.98 -4.88
N HIS A 67 11.04 2.93 -4.59
CA HIS A 67 9.85 2.97 -3.75
C HIS A 67 9.91 1.81 -2.76
N ASN A 68 9.23 1.95 -1.64
CA ASN A 68 9.21 0.92 -0.61
C ASN A 68 7.94 0.08 -0.77
N SER A 69 8.03 -1.20 -0.41
CA SER A 69 6.85 -2.00 -0.12
C SER A 69 6.07 -1.36 1.05
N LEU A 70 4.75 -1.57 1.08
CA LEU A 70 3.87 -0.90 2.04
C LEU A 70 4.27 -1.18 3.50
N SER A 71 4.67 -0.13 4.22
CA SER A 71 4.77 -0.09 5.68
C SER A 71 3.62 0.75 6.25
N VAL A 72 3.03 0.28 7.35
CA VAL A 72 1.86 0.90 7.98
C VAL A 72 2.18 1.25 9.41
N HIS A 73 2.22 2.55 9.71
CA HIS A 73 2.52 3.11 11.03
C HIS A 73 1.34 3.86 11.65
N ASP A 74 0.27 4.05 10.86
CA ASP A 74 -0.88 4.86 11.25
C ASP A 74 -2.19 4.13 10.82
N PRO A 75 -3.10 3.86 11.78
CA PRO A 75 -4.37 3.21 11.49
C PRO A 75 -5.25 3.98 10.50
N GLU A 76 -5.17 5.31 10.46
CA GLU A 76 -5.94 6.13 9.51
C GLU A 76 -5.46 5.90 8.07
N ILE A 77 -4.13 5.80 7.88
CA ILE A 77 -3.51 5.50 6.59
C ILE A 77 -3.90 4.10 6.13
N ALA A 78 -3.90 3.11 7.03
CA ALA A 78 -4.38 1.76 6.75
C ALA A 78 -5.83 1.76 6.25
N ALA A 79 -6.71 2.48 6.96
CA ALA A 79 -8.11 2.60 6.59
C ALA A 79 -8.30 3.33 5.25
N GLN A 80 -7.46 4.31 4.93
CA GLN A 80 -7.50 5.02 3.64
C GLN A 80 -7.11 4.12 2.47
N LEU A 81 -6.01 3.34 2.58
CA LEU A 81 -5.60 2.36 1.57
C LEU A 81 -6.75 1.41 1.21
N PHE A 82 -7.46 0.94 2.24
CA PHE A 82 -8.59 0.05 2.05
C PHE A 82 -9.78 0.73 1.38
N ARG A 83 -10.19 1.93 1.83
CA ARG A 83 -11.35 2.65 1.25
C ARG A 83 -11.20 2.89 -0.26
N GLN A 84 -9.98 2.96 -0.76
CA GLN A 84 -9.69 3.15 -2.18
C GLN A 84 -9.82 1.86 -3.02
N GLN A 85 -9.85 0.69 -2.40
CA GLN A 85 -9.95 -0.61 -3.07
C GLN A 85 -11.26 -1.32 -2.70
N PRO A 86 -12.42 -0.84 -3.19
CA PRO A 86 -13.70 -1.46 -2.90
C PRO A 86 -13.81 -2.85 -3.55
N GLY A 87 -14.34 -3.81 -2.78
CA GLY A 87 -14.38 -5.23 -3.14
C GLY A 87 -13.31 -5.98 -2.36
N ALA A 88 -13.60 -7.21 -1.91
CA ALA A 88 -12.79 -8.00 -0.98
C ALA A 88 -11.38 -8.35 -1.53
N VAL A 89 -10.54 -7.33 -1.66
CA VAL A 89 -9.16 -7.36 -2.16
C VAL A 89 -8.26 -7.56 -0.95
N LYS A 90 -7.30 -8.46 -1.09
CA LYS A 90 -6.20 -8.62 -0.14
C LYS A 90 -5.07 -7.71 -0.60
N ILE A 91 -4.45 -6.98 0.32
CA ILE A 91 -3.31 -6.09 -0.01
C ILE A 91 -2.09 -6.60 0.73
N PHE A 92 -1.06 -7.04 0.00
CA PHE A 92 0.20 -7.45 0.62
C PHE A 92 0.84 -6.28 1.37
N LEU A 93 1.27 -6.58 2.59
CA LEU A 93 2.10 -5.70 3.41
C LEU A 93 3.57 -5.99 3.13
N GLY A 94 4.41 -4.96 3.15
CA GLY A 94 5.86 -5.10 3.07
C GLY A 94 6.46 -5.60 4.37
N ILE A 95 5.91 -6.65 4.97
CA ILE A 95 6.31 -7.19 6.27
C ILE A 95 6.61 -8.69 6.16
N GLN A 96 7.64 -9.13 6.87
CA GLN A 96 8.05 -10.54 6.93
C GLN A 96 8.47 -10.92 8.34
N LYS A 97 8.21 -12.17 8.71
CA LYS A 97 8.74 -12.79 9.93
C LYS A 97 10.08 -13.48 9.66
N LEU A 98 11.12 -13.00 10.34
CA LEU A 98 12.50 -13.48 10.26
C LEU A 98 13.08 -13.56 11.67
N GLU A 99 13.70 -14.68 12.03
CA GLU A 99 14.32 -14.89 13.35
C GLU A 99 13.33 -14.66 14.49
N ASP A 100 12.11 -15.21 14.34
CA ASP A 100 10.98 -15.06 15.26
C ASP A 100 10.46 -13.62 15.43
N GLN A 101 10.86 -12.69 14.55
CA GLN A 101 10.45 -11.28 14.62
C GLN A 101 9.82 -10.77 13.32
N TRP A 102 8.71 -10.07 13.44
CA TRP A 102 8.13 -9.31 12.32
C TRP A 102 8.94 -8.04 12.06
N ARG A 103 9.28 -7.80 10.80
CA ARG A 103 10.05 -6.63 10.37
C ARG A 103 9.48 -6.09 9.06
N TRP A 104 9.38 -4.77 8.97
CA TRP A 104 9.11 -4.10 7.70
C TRP A 104 10.32 -4.22 6.77
N LEU A 105 10.07 -4.40 5.48
CA LEU A 105 11.12 -4.48 4.44
C LEU A 105 11.85 -3.15 4.25
N ASP A 106 11.25 -2.03 4.66
CA ASP A 106 11.87 -0.71 4.61
C ASP A 106 12.64 -0.34 5.89
N GLU A 107 12.82 -1.31 6.79
CA GLU A 107 13.57 -1.21 8.05
C GLU A 107 13.01 -0.18 9.04
N THR A 108 11.79 0.32 8.81
CA THR A 108 11.10 1.18 9.78
C THR A 108 10.70 0.38 11.04
N PRO A 109 10.52 1.05 12.19
CA PRO A 109 10.07 0.37 13.40
C PRO A 109 8.69 -0.27 13.22
N LEU A 110 8.50 -1.47 13.77
CA LEU A 110 7.18 -2.09 13.90
C LEU A 110 6.46 -1.49 15.12
N ASP A 111 5.87 -0.31 14.94
CA ASP A 111 5.19 0.49 15.97
C ASP A 111 3.66 0.38 15.93
N TYR A 112 3.13 -0.27 14.90
CA TYR A 112 1.71 -0.54 14.71
C TYR A 112 1.51 -1.95 14.15
N THR A 113 0.56 -2.69 14.71
CA THR A 113 0.06 -3.97 14.19
C THR A 113 -1.45 -4.04 14.32
N ASN A 114 -2.09 -4.79 13.43
CA ASN A 114 -3.55 -5.00 13.47
C ASN A 114 -3.93 -6.42 13.06
N TRP A 115 -3.31 -7.42 13.68
CA TRP A 115 -3.57 -8.84 13.42
C TRP A 115 -5.05 -9.20 13.65
N GLU A 116 -5.57 -10.12 12.84
CA GLU A 116 -6.88 -10.73 13.08
C GLU A 116 -6.85 -11.53 14.38
N SER A 117 -7.91 -11.46 15.19
CA SER A 117 -7.90 -11.92 16.60
C SER A 117 -7.58 -13.40 16.82
N GLU A 118 -7.70 -14.22 15.77
CA GLU A 118 -7.36 -15.65 15.81
C GLU A 118 -5.86 -15.90 15.58
N GLU A 119 -5.09 -14.88 15.22
CA GLU A 119 -3.66 -14.96 14.94
C GLU A 119 -2.83 -14.47 16.14
N HIS A 120 -2.18 -15.41 16.82
CA HIS A 120 -1.17 -15.07 17.81
C HIS A 120 0.16 -14.80 17.08
N GLU A 121 0.59 -13.53 17.04
CA GLU A 121 1.81 -13.07 16.37
C GLU A 121 3.05 -13.95 16.65
N GLU A 122 3.19 -14.41 17.89
CA GLU A 122 4.28 -15.27 18.36
C GLU A 122 4.21 -16.69 17.76
N SER A 123 3.01 -17.21 17.47
CA SER A 123 2.79 -18.58 16.98
C SER A 123 3.05 -18.76 15.49
N VAL A 124 3.17 -17.66 14.73
CA VAL A 124 3.43 -17.71 13.29
C VAL A 124 4.87 -18.17 13.02
N PRO A 125 5.13 -19.11 12.10
CA PRO A 125 6.50 -19.50 11.76
C PRO A 125 7.31 -18.40 11.05
N ASP A 126 8.63 -18.56 11.02
CA ASP A 126 9.50 -17.78 10.13
C ASP A 126 9.15 -18.00 8.65
N ASN A 127 9.55 -17.05 7.79
CA ASN A 127 9.21 -16.99 6.36
C ASN A 127 7.71 -16.80 6.09
N CYS A 128 6.98 -16.25 7.06
CA CYS A 128 5.62 -15.77 6.86
C CYS A 128 5.60 -14.27 6.50
N CYS A 129 4.63 -13.91 5.68
CA CYS A 129 4.32 -12.57 5.23
C CYS A 129 2.89 -12.23 5.65
N ALA A 130 2.47 -10.97 5.50
CA ALA A 130 1.11 -10.57 5.85
C ALA A 130 0.39 -9.80 4.74
N TYR A 131 -0.93 -9.86 4.75
CA TYR A 131 -1.80 -9.01 3.95
C TYR A 131 -2.92 -8.43 4.80
N ILE A 132 -3.44 -7.28 4.39
CA ILE A 132 -4.68 -6.72 4.93
C ILE A 132 -5.85 -7.43 4.25
N ASN A 133 -6.79 -7.96 5.04
CA ASN A 133 -8.05 -8.51 4.55
C ASN A 133 -9.12 -7.42 4.41
N GLY A 134 -9.72 -7.34 3.23
CA GLY A 134 -10.72 -6.33 2.86
C GLY A 134 -12.05 -6.38 3.64
N ASN A 135 -12.29 -7.35 4.51
CA ASN A 135 -13.52 -7.39 5.32
C ASN A 135 -13.38 -6.70 6.69
N GLY A 136 -12.17 -6.35 7.14
CA GLY A 136 -11.98 -5.85 8.51
C GLY A 136 -10.77 -4.96 8.76
N ASN A 137 -9.97 -4.63 7.73
CA ASN A 137 -8.68 -3.92 7.88
C ASN A 137 -7.67 -4.66 8.78
N GLN A 138 -7.94 -5.93 9.10
CA GLN A 138 -7.10 -6.79 9.93
C GLN A 138 -6.08 -7.52 9.08
N TRP A 139 -4.94 -7.84 9.69
CA TRP A 139 -3.82 -8.49 9.04
C TRP A 139 -3.93 -9.99 9.23
N GLN A 140 -3.64 -10.73 8.17
CA GLN A 140 -3.52 -12.18 8.19
C GLN A 140 -2.15 -12.58 7.68
N SER A 141 -1.52 -13.53 8.35
CA SER A 141 -0.26 -14.13 7.93
C SER A 141 -0.48 -15.26 6.92
N PHE A 142 0.55 -15.52 6.13
CA PHE A 142 0.62 -16.63 5.18
C PHE A 142 2.08 -16.94 4.88
N ASN A 143 2.37 -18.11 4.32
CA ASN A 143 3.73 -18.41 3.87
C ASN A 143 4.10 -17.52 2.67
N CYS A 144 5.21 -16.76 2.74
CA CYS A 144 5.60 -15.83 1.68
C CYS A 144 5.77 -16.51 0.30
N SER A 145 6.08 -17.81 0.28
CA SER A 145 6.27 -18.61 -0.94
C SER A 145 4.98 -19.23 -1.48
N GLU A 146 3.83 -18.97 -0.85
CA GLU A 146 2.53 -19.45 -1.30
C GLU A 146 1.81 -18.43 -2.19
N TYR A 147 1.05 -18.96 -3.15
CA TYR A 147 0.13 -18.17 -3.95
C TYR A 147 -1.18 -17.97 -3.21
N ILE A 148 -1.59 -16.72 -3.05
CA ILE A 148 -2.91 -16.38 -2.56
C ILE A 148 -3.90 -16.31 -3.72
N SER A 149 -5.01 -17.02 -3.60
CA SER A 149 -6.12 -16.96 -4.55
C SER A 149 -7.12 -15.84 -4.24
N GLY A 150 -7.76 -15.33 -5.29
CA GLY A 150 -8.73 -14.23 -5.24
C GLY A 150 -8.09 -12.89 -5.60
N PRO A 151 -8.84 -11.78 -5.56
CA PRO A 151 -8.28 -10.45 -5.82
C PRO A 151 -7.20 -10.09 -4.78
N VAL A 152 -5.95 -9.98 -5.24
CA VAL A 152 -4.79 -9.63 -4.42
C VAL A 152 -4.01 -8.52 -5.10
N SER A 153 -3.68 -7.47 -4.36
CA SER A 153 -2.90 -6.32 -4.83
C SER A 153 -1.62 -6.16 -4.02
N GLN A 154 -0.66 -5.47 -4.61
CA GLN A 154 0.50 -4.93 -3.90
C GLN A 154 0.36 -3.43 -3.77
N ALA A 155 0.87 -2.90 -2.67
CA ALA A 155 0.88 -1.49 -2.38
C ALA A 155 2.31 -1.02 -2.15
N CYS A 156 2.59 0.19 -2.61
CA CYS A 156 3.90 0.80 -2.53
C CYS A 156 3.80 2.17 -1.88
N TYR A 157 4.87 2.54 -1.19
CA TYR A 157 5.05 3.81 -0.52
C TYR A 157 6.24 4.58 -1.10
N ILE A 158 6.01 5.85 -1.41
CA ILE A 158 7.02 6.78 -1.90
C ILE A 158 7.21 7.87 -0.85
N LYS A 159 8.30 7.77 -0.10
CA LYS A 159 8.70 8.79 0.87
C LYS A 159 8.92 10.14 0.17
N THR A 160 8.41 11.21 0.75
CA THR A 160 8.76 12.58 0.34
C THR A 160 9.87 13.09 1.24
N ASN A 161 10.93 13.64 0.65
CA ASN A 161 12.00 14.35 1.35
C ASN A 161 11.53 15.74 1.81
#